data_AF-A0A3D2U267-F1
#
_entry.id   AF-A0A3D2U267-F1
#
_cell.length_a   1.000
_cell.length_b   1.000
_cell.length_c   1.000
_cell.angle_alpha   90.00
_cell.angle_beta   90.00
_cell.angle_gamma   90.00
#
_symmetry.space_group_name_H-M   'P 1'
#
loop_
_entity.id
_entity.type
_entity.pdbx_description
1 polymer ?
#
loop_
_entity_poly.entity_id
_entity_poly.type
_entity_poly.pdbx_seq_one_letter_code
_entity_poly.pdbx_strand_id
1 'polypeptide(L)'
;MKWLSHSPSNSRDWSTDQAVLPASRFDGQCVDVTGIRDCRYRSTTDFTVVHLESRYDLTQLDRLDFFVEPFSGWRGLAHTFLSFGFRDGRQLGISVEVRRERGQEFNLLGGLTGQFELMYVVATERDLVGLRAVHRGNPVYLYPIRAEPDRIRRMAESMLGRANSLRERPEFYNALYNTCTTNIVRHLNEVSDRRVPWWNPRVLFPGYSDRLAHTLGLIDSHRSVETERDSFEIGSVARSAIDDPDFSRRIRQA
;
A
#
# COMPACT_ATOMS: atom_id res chain seq x y z
N MET A 1 -20.54 -21.75 21.58
CA MET A 1 -19.43 -22.17 20.70
C MET A 1 -19.78 -21.78 19.26
N LYS A 2 -19.29 -20.63 18.80
CA LYS A 2 -19.34 -20.28 17.37
C LYS A 2 -18.28 -21.12 16.68
N TRP A 3 -18.72 -22.08 15.89
CA TRP A 3 -17.85 -22.83 14.99
C TRP A 3 -17.27 -21.82 13.99
N LEU A 4 -15.98 -21.52 14.15
CA LEU A 4 -15.20 -20.67 13.26
C LEU A 4 -15.28 -21.24 11.84
N SER A 5 -15.82 -20.46 10.91
CA SER A 5 -15.62 -20.71 9.48
C SER A 5 -14.11 -20.67 9.22
N HIS A 6 -13.49 -21.82 9.00
CA HIS A 6 -12.08 -21.97 8.64
C HIS A 6 -11.76 -21.50 7.20
N SER A 7 -12.75 -21.02 6.45
CA SER A 7 -12.56 -20.48 5.10
C SER A 7 -12.55 -18.95 5.12
N PRO A 8 -11.71 -18.31 4.28
CA PRO A 8 -11.79 -16.87 4.06
C PRO A 8 -13.20 -16.47 3.62
N SER A 9 -13.65 -15.29 4.02
CA SER A 9 -14.96 -14.76 3.67
C SER A 9 -14.88 -13.26 3.50
N ASN A 10 -15.76 -12.70 2.67
CA ASN A 10 -15.97 -11.25 2.54
C ASN A 10 -17.18 -10.75 3.34
N SER A 11 -17.89 -11.63 4.05
CA SER A 11 -19.17 -11.35 4.72
C SER A 11 -19.07 -11.33 6.25
N ARG A 12 -17.98 -10.82 6.81
CA ARG A 12 -17.81 -10.64 8.26
C ARG A 12 -18.16 -9.22 8.69
N ASP A 13 -18.27 -9.00 10.00
CA ASP A 13 -18.41 -7.64 10.56
C ASP A 13 -17.05 -6.95 10.55
N TRP A 14 -16.71 -6.34 9.42
CA TRP A 14 -15.42 -5.68 9.21
C TRP A 14 -15.30 -4.37 9.98
N SER A 15 -14.07 -3.96 10.26
CA SER A 15 -13.79 -2.61 10.75
C SER A 15 -14.26 -1.57 9.73
N THR A 16 -14.71 -0.41 10.23
CA THR A 16 -15.35 0.63 9.41
C THR A 16 -14.48 1.10 8.25
N ASP A 17 -13.15 1.17 8.45
CA ASP A 17 -12.15 1.54 7.44
C ASP A 17 -11.86 0.45 6.39
N GLN A 18 -12.38 -0.76 6.57
CA GLN A 18 -12.11 -1.92 5.70
C GLN A 18 -13.40 -2.67 5.30
N ALA A 19 -14.56 -2.05 5.54
CA ALA A 19 -15.87 -2.63 5.25
C ALA A 19 -16.15 -2.74 3.75
N VAL A 20 -15.66 -1.78 2.96
CA VAL A 20 -15.87 -1.75 1.50
C VAL A 20 -14.63 -2.26 0.78
N LEU A 21 -14.81 -3.28 -0.06
CA LEU A 21 -13.78 -3.73 -1.00
C LEU A 21 -13.82 -2.89 -2.27
N PRO A 22 -12.67 -2.43 -2.78
CA PRO A 22 -12.63 -1.70 -4.04
C PRO A 22 -13.06 -2.61 -5.20
N ALA A 23 -13.49 -2.00 -6.29
CA ALA A 23 -13.73 -2.68 -7.56
C ALA A 23 -13.15 -1.84 -8.69
N SER A 24 -12.57 -2.52 -9.68
CA SER A 24 -11.94 -1.89 -10.84
C SER A 24 -12.49 -2.49 -12.12
N ARG A 25 -13.12 -1.69 -12.98
CA ARG A 25 -13.58 -2.15 -14.29
C ARG A 25 -12.66 -1.57 -15.37
N PHE A 26 -11.96 -2.45 -16.06
CA PHE A 26 -11.09 -2.06 -17.17
C PHE A 26 -11.91 -1.88 -18.45
N ASP A 27 -11.69 -0.76 -19.13
CA ASP A 27 -12.31 -0.39 -20.39
C ASP A 27 -11.23 0.17 -21.32
N GLY A 28 -10.60 -0.75 -22.06
CA GLY A 28 -9.47 -0.46 -22.93
C GLY A 28 -8.27 0.13 -22.19
N GLN A 29 -8.06 1.43 -22.36
CA GLN A 29 -6.95 2.19 -21.76
C GLN A 29 -7.35 2.88 -20.46
N CYS A 30 -8.62 2.80 -20.07
CA CYS A 30 -9.15 3.42 -18.87
C CYS A 30 -9.55 2.36 -17.84
N VAL A 31 -9.62 2.77 -16.58
CA VAL A 31 -10.18 1.98 -15.49
C VAL A 31 -11.14 2.82 -14.67
N ASP A 32 -12.36 2.33 -14.46
CA ASP A 32 -13.29 2.88 -13.49
C ASP A 32 -13.04 2.20 -12.15
N VAL A 33 -12.64 2.96 -11.14
CA VAL A 33 -12.34 2.45 -9.79
C VAL A 33 -13.38 2.97 -8.82
N THR A 34 -14.03 2.07 -8.10
CA THR A 34 -14.98 2.38 -7.02
C THR A 34 -14.47 1.86 -5.69
N GLY A 35 -14.96 2.43 -4.59
CA GLY A 35 -14.49 2.05 -3.26
C GLY A 35 -13.11 2.62 -2.91
N ILE A 36 -12.71 3.73 -3.55
CA ILE A 36 -11.45 4.42 -3.23
C ILE A 36 -11.60 5.06 -1.86
N ARG A 37 -10.87 4.57 -0.86
CA ARG A 37 -10.97 5.04 0.51
C ARG A 37 -10.33 6.42 0.68
N ASP A 38 -11.04 7.34 1.31
CA ASP A 38 -10.51 8.63 1.75
C ASP A 38 -10.87 8.86 3.23
N CYS A 39 -10.13 8.20 4.12
CA CYS A 39 -10.28 8.41 5.56
C CYS A 39 -9.74 9.78 6.00
N ARG A 40 -10.53 10.49 6.83
CA ARG A 40 -10.12 11.69 7.56
C ARG A 40 -10.02 11.38 9.04
N TYR A 41 -8.79 11.26 9.50
CA TYR A 41 -8.45 10.83 10.84
C TYR A 41 -8.41 12.03 11.81
N ARG A 42 -8.92 11.79 13.01
CA ARG A 42 -8.76 12.66 14.20
C ARG A 42 -7.86 11.96 15.23
N SER A 43 -7.91 10.63 15.26
CA SER A 43 -6.96 9.77 15.96
C SER A 43 -6.75 8.47 15.17
N THR A 44 -6.01 7.50 15.71
CA THR A 44 -5.84 6.17 15.12
C THR A 44 -7.13 5.34 15.09
N THR A 45 -8.14 5.72 15.89
CA THR A 45 -9.41 5.00 16.04
C THR A 45 -10.65 5.87 15.77
N ASP A 46 -10.49 7.19 15.69
CA ASP A 46 -11.55 8.13 15.37
C ASP A 46 -11.30 8.77 13.99
N PHE A 47 -12.17 8.46 13.03
CA PHE A 47 -12.07 8.93 11.66
C PHE A 47 -13.44 8.97 10.98
N THR A 48 -13.56 9.76 9.92
CA THR A 48 -14.64 9.62 8.94
C THR A 48 -14.09 8.89 7.72
N VAL A 49 -14.88 8.01 7.12
CA VAL A 49 -14.50 7.31 5.89
C VAL A 49 -15.51 7.64 4.81
N VAL A 50 -15.02 8.05 3.65
CA VAL A 50 -15.81 8.14 2.42
C VAL A 50 -15.18 7.23 1.37
N HIS A 51 -16.01 6.74 0.45
CA HIS A 51 -15.58 5.91 -0.65
C HIS A 51 -15.88 6.63 -1.95
N LEU A 52 -14.83 6.99 -2.67
CA LEU A 52 -14.90 7.73 -3.92
C LEU A 52 -15.01 6.76 -5.10
N GLU A 53 -15.48 7.29 -6.22
CA GLU A 53 -15.48 6.65 -7.52
C GLU A 53 -14.76 7.57 -8.50
N SER A 54 -13.86 7.02 -9.31
CA SER A 54 -13.12 7.81 -10.29
C SER A 54 -12.71 6.96 -11.49
N ARG A 55 -12.64 7.62 -12.65
CA ARG A 55 -12.11 7.04 -13.88
C ARG A 55 -10.68 7.54 -14.11
N TYR A 56 -9.78 6.61 -14.37
CA TYR A 56 -8.37 6.88 -14.63
C TYR A 56 -8.00 6.45 -16.05
N ASP A 57 -7.28 7.31 -16.77
CA ASP A 57 -6.64 6.97 -18.04
C ASP A 57 -5.24 6.41 -17.75
N LEU A 58 -5.04 5.12 -17.98
CA LEU A 58 -3.79 4.42 -17.68
C LEU A 58 -2.64 4.86 -18.59
N THR A 59 -2.91 5.53 -19.72
CA THR A 59 -1.87 6.14 -20.58
C THR A 59 -1.31 7.43 -20.00
N GLN A 60 -1.92 7.93 -18.92
CA GLN A 60 -1.42 9.09 -18.19
C GLN A 60 -0.53 8.70 -17.00
N LEU A 61 -0.34 7.42 -16.71
CA LEU A 61 0.59 6.97 -15.68
C LEU A 61 2.03 7.25 -16.07
N ASP A 62 2.71 8.07 -15.27
CA ASP A 62 4.11 8.46 -15.49
C ASP A 62 4.97 8.34 -14.24
N ARG A 63 4.36 8.01 -13.10
CA ARG A 63 5.05 7.92 -11.81
C ARG A 63 4.59 6.73 -10.99
N LEU A 64 5.55 6.11 -10.32
CA LEU A 64 5.34 5.12 -9.29
C LEU A 64 6.19 5.50 -8.09
N ASP A 65 5.55 5.62 -6.92
CA ASP A 65 6.24 5.89 -5.67
C ASP A 65 6.06 4.70 -4.72
N PHE A 66 7.16 4.30 -4.09
CA PHE A 66 7.20 3.21 -3.11
C PHE A 66 7.31 3.75 -1.70
N PHE A 67 6.38 3.36 -0.84
CA PHE A 67 6.33 3.82 0.54
C PHE A 67 6.74 2.72 1.50
N VAL A 68 7.51 3.11 2.52
CA VAL A 68 7.92 2.23 3.62
C VAL A 68 7.63 2.93 4.94
N GLU A 69 6.84 2.29 5.80
CA GLU A 69 6.51 2.74 7.16
C GLU A 69 7.06 1.73 8.17
N PRO A 70 8.27 1.91 8.73
CA PRO A 70 8.69 1.19 9.91
C PRO A 70 7.78 1.55 11.09
N PHE A 71 7.20 0.55 11.75
CA PHE A 71 6.21 0.77 12.82
C PHE A 71 6.58 0.13 14.15
N SER A 72 7.79 -0.43 14.26
CA SER A 72 8.28 -1.05 15.49
C SER A 72 9.69 -0.58 15.80
N GLY A 73 10.12 -0.72 17.06
CA GLY A 73 11.51 -0.46 17.46
C GLY A 73 12.52 -1.36 16.73
N TRP A 74 12.08 -2.49 16.17
CA TRP A 74 12.88 -3.31 15.27
C TRP A 74 12.56 -2.99 13.80
N ARG A 75 13.58 -2.55 13.06
CA ARG A 75 13.45 -2.13 11.67
C ARG A 75 12.83 -3.17 10.75
N GLY A 76 13.06 -4.46 10.99
CA GLY A 76 12.58 -5.53 10.10
C GLY A 76 11.07 -5.49 9.84
N LEU A 77 10.30 -4.93 10.79
CA LEU A 77 8.86 -4.76 10.67
C LEU A 77 8.52 -3.38 10.09
N ALA A 78 8.03 -3.39 8.85
CA ALA A 78 7.51 -2.20 8.19
C ALA A 78 6.28 -2.55 7.37
N HIS A 79 5.48 -1.53 7.07
CA HIS A 79 4.39 -1.63 6.13
C HIS A 79 4.82 -1.01 4.81
N THR A 80 4.42 -1.62 3.70
CA THR A 80 4.81 -1.16 2.36
C THR A 80 3.58 -0.99 1.47
N PHE A 81 3.60 0.05 0.65
CA PHE A 81 2.52 0.33 -0.30
C PHE A 81 3.04 1.15 -1.49
N LEU A 82 2.22 1.28 -2.52
CA LEU A 82 2.55 1.98 -3.75
C LEU A 82 1.58 3.10 -4.01
N SER A 83 2.05 4.14 -4.70
CA SER A 83 1.22 5.20 -5.24
C SER A 83 1.51 5.40 -6.72
N PHE A 84 0.44 5.48 -7.51
CA PHE A 84 0.48 5.63 -8.95
C PHE A 84 0.11 7.06 -9.32
N GLY A 85 1.06 7.77 -9.93
CA GLY A 85 0.89 9.16 -10.33
C GLY A 85 0.52 9.30 -11.79
N PHE A 86 -0.43 10.20 -12.03
CA PHE A 86 -0.93 10.55 -13.36
C PHE A 86 -0.40 11.93 -13.76
N ARG A 87 -0.22 12.15 -15.07
CA ARG A 87 0.23 13.43 -15.65
C ARG A 87 -0.65 14.64 -15.29
N ASP A 88 -1.91 14.41 -14.94
CA ASP A 88 -2.84 15.45 -14.48
C ASP A 88 -2.69 15.81 -12.99
N GLY A 89 -1.73 15.20 -12.29
CA GLY A 89 -1.43 15.43 -10.89
C GLY A 89 -2.14 14.49 -9.92
N ARG A 90 -3.16 13.74 -10.37
CA ARG A 90 -3.85 12.77 -9.51
C ARG A 90 -2.91 11.64 -9.07
N GLN A 91 -3.18 11.10 -7.89
CA GLN A 91 -2.48 9.97 -7.32
C GLN A 91 -3.49 8.89 -6.92
N LEU A 92 -3.12 7.62 -7.08
CA LEU A 92 -3.89 6.48 -6.63
C LEU A 92 -3.01 5.58 -5.76
N GLY A 93 -3.27 5.56 -4.46
CA GLY A 93 -2.56 4.70 -3.52
C GLY A 93 -3.15 3.29 -3.50
N ILE A 94 -2.30 2.26 -3.46
CA ILE A 94 -2.72 0.88 -3.27
C ILE A 94 -1.87 0.24 -2.17
N SER A 95 -2.54 -0.19 -1.11
CA SER A 95 -1.93 -0.80 0.07
C SER A 95 -2.44 -2.22 0.27
N VAL A 96 -1.53 -3.16 0.48
CA VAL A 96 -1.87 -4.56 0.78
C VAL A 96 -1.94 -4.71 2.29
N GLU A 97 -3.13 -4.89 2.84
CA GLU A 97 -3.37 -4.85 4.27
C GLU A 97 -4.03 -6.14 4.78
N VAL A 98 -3.87 -6.39 6.08
CA VAL A 98 -4.77 -7.29 6.81
C VAL A 98 -6.15 -6.66 6.89
N ARG A 99 -7.19 -7.45 6.63
CA ARG A 99 -8.58 -7.06 6.81
C ARG A 99 -9.05 -7.49 8.19
N ARG A 100 -9.52 -6.54 8.99
CA ARG A 100 -9.82 -6.70 10.40
C ARG A 100 -11.31 -6.76 10.63
N GLU A 101 -11.76 -7.66 11.49
CA GLU A 101 -13.11 -7.62 12.04
C GLU A 101 -13.25 -6.47 13.04
N ARG A 102 -14.48 -6.02 13.28
CA ARG A 102 -14.79 -4.98 14.25
C ARG A 102 -14.33 -5.40 15.64
N GLY A 103 -13.55 -4.53 16.28
CA GLY A 103 -12.94 -4.81 17.59
C GLY A 103 -11.71 -5.71 17.56
N GLN A 104 -11.27 -6.16 16.37
CA GLN A 104 -10.04 -6.93 16.23
C GLN A 104 -8.83 -5.99 16.12
N GLU A 105 -7.89 -6.13 17.04
CA GLU A 105 -6.60 -5.46 16.97
C GLU A 105 -5.59 -6.31 16.22
N PHE A 106 -4.74 -5.65 15.45
CA PHE A 106 -3.61 -6.29 14.80
C PHE A 106 -2.36 -6.12 15.65
N ASN A 107 -1.78 -7.23 16.11
CA ASN A 107 -0.49 -7.27 16.78
C ASN A 107 0.42 -8.21 16.00
N LEU A 108 1.59 -7.76 15.51
CA LEU A 108 2.49 -8.62 14.73
C LEU A 108 3.06 -9.79 15.54
N LEU A 109 3.32 -9.60 16.83
CA LEU A 109 3.77 -10.70 17.71
C LEU A 109 2.60 -11.68 17.98
N GLY A 110 1.37 -11.19 17.98
CA GLY A 110 0.13 -11.99 17.99
C GLY A 110 -0.33 -12.44 16.59
N GLY A 111 0.37 -12.05 15.52
CA GLY A 111 -0.01 -12.32 14.13
C GLY A 111 0.17 -13.78 13.72
N LEU A 112 0.77 -14.59 14.60
CA LEU A 112 0.83 -16.04 14.48
C LEU A 112 -0.42 -16.74 15.03
N THR A 113 -1.30 -16.04 15.77
CA THR A 113 -2.50 -16.64 16.39
C THR A 113 -3.82 -16.15 15.81
N GLY A 114 -3.86 -14.98 15.16
CA GLY A 114 -5.04 -14.45 14.47
C GLY A 114 -5.07 -14.79 12.97
N GLN A 115 -6.15 -15.41 12.50
CA GLN A 115 -6.43 -15.54 11.06
C GLN A 115 -7.06 -14.23 10.57
N PHE A 116 -6.38 -13.53 9.66
CA PHE A 116 -6.87 -12.31 9.01
C PHE A 116 -7.06 -12.55 7.53
N GLU A 117 -8.03 -11.90 6.91
CA GLU A 117 -8.15 -11.85 5.45
C GLU A 117 -7.15 -10.86 4.85
N LEU A 118 -6.77 -11.11 3.60
CA LEU A 118 -6.02 -10.17 2.78
C LEU A 118 -6.97 -9.18 2.12
N MET A 119 -6.62 -7.90 2.13
CA MET A 119 -7.31 -6.85 1.39
C MET A 119 -6.33 -5.95 0.66
N TYR A 120 -6.73 -5.47 -0.52
CA TYR A 120 -6.06 -4.35 -1.19
C TYR A 120 -6.90 -3.12 -0.92
N VAL A 121 -6.37 -2.19 -0.13
CA VAL A 121 -6.96 -0.88 0.09
C VAL A 121 -6.51 0.02 -1.05
N VAL A 122 -7.45 0.45 -1.88
CA VAL A 122 -7.23 1.50 -2.88
C VAL A 122 -7.70 2.80 -2.26
N ALA A 123 -6.83 3.80 -2.16
CA ALA A 123 -7.07 4.99 -1.35
C ALA A 123 -6.33 6.24 -1.84
N THR A 124 -6.71 7.39 -1.28
CA THR A 124 -5.93 8.62 -1.44
C THR A 124 -4.60 8.52 -0.68
N GLU A 125 -3.58 9.27 -1.11
CA GLU A 125 -2.32 9.31 -0.34
C GLU A 125 -2.51 9.94 1.03
N ARG A 126 -3.44 10.89 1.16
CA ARG A 126 -3.76 11.53 2.43
C ARG A 126 -4.28 10.53 3.45
N ASP A 127 -5.15 9.61 3.02
CA ASP A 127 -5.60 8.48 3.85
C ASP A 127 -4.40 7.63 4.29
N LEU A 128 -3.67 7.08 3.31
CA LEU A 128 -2.62 6.10 3.59
C LEU A 128 -1.48 6.69 4.42
N VAL A 129 -0.97 7.86 4.05
CA VAL A 129 0.14 8.51 4.75
C VAL A 129 -0.34 9.15 6.05
N GLY A 130 -1.53 9.74 6.08
CA GLY A 130 -2.07 10.45 7.24
C GLY A 130 -2.15 9.58 8.49
N LEU A 131 -2.72 8.37 8.38
CA LEU A 131 -2.77 7.44 9.50
C LEU A 131 -1.37 7.15 10.06
N ARG A 132 -0.38 7.00 9.18
CA ARG A 132 0.96 6.49 9.48
C ARG A 132 1.88 7.57 10.04
N ALA A 133 2.05 8.65 9.28
CA ALA A 133 2.96 9.74 9.62
C ALA A 133 2.40 10.69 10.69
N VAL A 134 1.08 10.91 10.70
CA VAL A 134 0.43 11.93 11.55
C VAL A 134 -0.14 11.31 12.81
N HIS A 135 -1.00 10.30 12.69
CA HIS A 135 -1.75 9.79 13.85
C HIS A 135 -1.01 8.69 14.61
N ARG A 136 -0.22 7.84 13.94
CA ARG A 136 0.69 6.90 14.61
C ARG A 136 2.05 7.52 14.95
N GLY A 137 2.44 8.58 14.23
CA GLY A 137 3.75 9.22 14.40
C GLY A 137 4.92 8.37 13.89
N ASN A 138 4.66 7.38 13.04
CA ASN A 138 5.70 6.54 12.46
C ASN A 138 6.49 7.30 11.39
N PRO A 139 7.79 7.04 11.23
CA PRO A 139 8.52 7.53 10.06
C PRO A 139 7.92 6.90 8.80
N VAL A 140 7.76 7.72 7.76
CA VAL A 140 7.29 7.27 6.45
C VAL A 140 8.28 7.75 5.40
N TYR A 141 8.77 6.81 4.60
CA TYR A 141 9.71 7.09 3.53
C TYR A 141 9.02 6.93 2.19
N LEU A 142 9.22 7.89 1.29
CA LEU A 142 8.71 7.89 -0.08
C LEU A 142 9.89 7.77 -1.04
N TYR A 143 9.96 6.67 -1.78
CA TYR A 143 11.00 6.41 -2.77
C TYR A 143 10.43 6.49 -4.19
N PRO A 144 10.83 7.48 -5.00
CA PRO A 144 10.49 7.51 -6.41
C PRO A 144 11.08 6.31 -7.14
N ILE A 145 10.24 5.59 -7.90
CA ILE A 145 10.65 4.38 -8.64
C ILE A 145 10.94 4.71 -10.10
N ARG A 146 12.16 4.35 -10.54
CA ARG A 146 12.57 4.32 -11.93
C ARG A 146 11.93 3.11 -12.64
N ALA A 147 10.92 3.37 -13.45
CA ALA A 147 10.31 2.39 -14.32
C ALA A 147 9.76 3.04 -15.59
N GLU A 148 9.78 2.31 -16.70
CA GLU A 148 9.10 2.75 -17.93
C GLU A 148 7.59 2.85 -17.71
N PRO A 149 6.89 3.82 -18.34
CA PRO A 149 5.44 4.00 -18.19
C PRO A 149 4.62 2.72 -18.38
N ASP A 150 4.98 1.89 -19.36
CA ASP A 150 4.33 0.60 -19.61
C ASP A 150 4.45 -0.37 -18.42
N ARG A 151 5.58 -0.36 -17.70
CA ARG A 151 5.76 -1.18 -16.50
C ARG A 151 4.94 -0.65 -15.33
N ILE A 152 4.87 0.67 -15.16
CA ILE A 152 4.04 1.32 -14.14
C ILE A 152 2.57 0.97 -14.37
N ARG A 153 2.11 1.07 -15.61
CA ARG A 153 0.76 0.67 -16.01
C ARG A 153 0.46 -0.80 -15.69
N ARG A 154 1.31 -1.74 -16.13
CA ARG A 154 1.10 -3.16 -15.86
C ARG A 154 1.07 -3.46 -14.36
N MET A 155 1.85 -2.71 -13.57
CA MET A 155 1.85 -2.82 -12.11
C MET A 155 0.50 -2.39 -11.52
N ALA A 156 -0.05 -1.25 -11.99
CA ALA A 156 -1.38 -0.77 -11.57
C ALA A 156 -2.48 -1.77 -11.95
N GLU A 157 -2.48 -2.23 -13.20
CA GLU A 157 -3.44 -3.22 -13.71
C GLU A 157 -3.39 -4.52 -12.89
N SER A 158 -2.20 -5.03 -12.59
CA SER A 158 -2.04 -6.26 -11.82
C SER A 158 -2.52 -6.12 -10.37
N MET A 159 -2.20 -5.00 -9.70
CA MET A 159 -2.66 -4.76 -8.32
C MET A 159 -4.17 -4.56 -8.23
N LEU A 160 -4.76 -3.79 -9.15
CA LEU A 160 -6.22 -3.59 -9.21
C LEU A 160 -6.95 -4.90 -9.58
N GLY A 161 -6.41 -5.68 -10.52
CA GLY A 161 -6.92 -7.01 -10.85
C GLY A 161 -6.86 -7.97 -9.66
N ARG A 162 -5.81 -7.88 -8.84
CA ARG A 162 -5.70 -8.66 -7.60
C ARG A 162 -6.73 -8.22 -6.55
N ALA A 163 -6.98 -6.93 -6.43
CA ALA A 163 -8.04 -6.41 -5.56
C ALA A 163 -9.43 -6.97 -5.97
N ASN A 164 -9.75 -6.97 -7.27
CA ASN A 164 -10.96 -7.59 -7.79
C ASN A 164 -11.02 -9.10 -7.48
N SER A 165 -9.92 -9.82 -7.69
CA SER A 165 -9.87 -11.26 -7.41
C SER A 165 -10.20 -11.55 -5.94
N LEU A 166 -9.69 -10.75 -4.99
CA LEU A 166 -10.00 -10.92 -3.57
C LEU A 166 -11.45 -10.58 -3.20
N ARG A 167 -12.09 -9.71 -3.98
CA ARG A 167 -13.52 -9.40 -3.84
C ARG A 167 -14.41 -10.59 -4.18
N GLU A 168 -14.01 -11.40 -5.17
CA GLU A 168 -14.73 -12.60 -5.56
C GLU A 168 -14.31 -13.83 -4.75
N ARG A 169 -13.01 -13.95 -4.47
CA ARG A 169 -12.38 -15.10 -3.84
C ARG A 169 -11.47 -14.61 -2.70
N PRO A 170 -12.03 -14.47 -1.48
CA PRO A 170 -11.25 -14.02 -0.33
C PRO A 170 -10.12 -15.01 -0.02
N GLU A 171 -9.03 -14.50 0.52
CA GLU A 171 -7.86 -15.28 0.92
C GLU A 171 -7.38 -14.82 2.30
N PHE A 172 -6.74 -15.72 3.04
CA PHE A 172 -6.08 -15.35 4.29
C PHE A 172 -4.76 -14.62 4.01
N TYR A 173 -4.50 -13.59 4.81
CA TYR A 173 -3.18 -13.01 4.96
C TYR A 173 -2.26 -14.04 5.63
N ASN A 174 -1.02 -14.14 5.14
CA ASN A 174 -0.04 -15.05 5.71
C ASN A 174 1.31 -14.34 5.84
N ALA A 175 1.83 -14.29 7.07
CA ALA A 175 3.08 -13.60 7.41
C ALA A 175 4.33 -14.10 6.64
N LEU A 176 4.29 -15.31 6.06
CA LEU A 176 5.43 -15.90 5.35
C LEU A 176 5.35 -15.74 3.82
N TYR A 177 4.15 -15.81 3.23
CA TYR A 177 4.00 -15.88 1.76
C TYR A 177 2.86 -15.01 1.19
N ASN A 178 2.07 -14.34 2.03
CA ASN A 178 0.96 -13.49 1.60
C ASN A 178 0.87 -12.23 2.47
N THR A 179 1.94 -11.44 2.41
CA THR A 179 2.18 -10.17 3.11
C THR A 179 2.11 -8.97 2.16
N CYS A 180 2.23 -7.76 2.70
CA CYS A 180 2.36 -6.55 1.89
C CYS A 180 3.53 -6.61 0.90
N THR A 181 4.74 -6.90 1.39
CA THR A 181 5.94 -6.93 0.55
C THR A 181 6.00 -8.12 -0.40
N THR A 182 5.57 -9.32 0.01
CA THR A 182 5.55 -10.49 -0.90
C THR A 182 4.57 -10.29 -2.06
N ASN A 183 3.42 -9.66 -1.83
CA ASN A 183 2.48 -9.31 -2.88
C ASN A 183 3.05 -8.27 -3.85
N ILE A 184 3.67 -7.20 -3.35
CA ILE A 184 4.34 -6.21 -4.20
C ILE A 184 5.44 -6.86 -5.05
N VAL A 185 6.24 -7.75 -4.46
CA VAL A 185 7.28 -8.50 -5.20
C VAL A 185 6.67 -9.44 -6.25
N ARG A 186 5.54 -10.08 -5.97
CA ARG A 186 4.83 -10.90 -6.95
C ARG A 186 4.41 -10.07 -8.16
N HIS A 187 3.81 -8.91 -7.93
CA HIS A 187 3.46 -7.98 -9.01
C HIS A 187 4.69 -7.48 -9.77
N LEU A 188 5.77 -7.12 -9.06
CA LEU A 188 7.04 -6.74 -9.69
C LEU A 188 7.55 -7.84 -10.63
N ASN A 189 7.50 -9.11 -10.20
CA ASN A 189 7.94 -10.26 -10.99
C ASN A 189 7.05 -10.55 -12.21
N GLU A 190 5.79 -10.11 -12.19
CA GLU A 190 4.88 -10.21 -13.34
C GLU A 190 5.18 -9.15 -14.41
N VAL A 191 5.68 -7.98 -13.99
CA VAL A 191 5.85 -6.81 -14.87
C VAL A 191 7.30 -6.51 -15.26
N SER A 192 8.25 -7.15 -14.59
CA SER A 192 9.70 -7.00 -14.75
C SER A 192 10.36 -8.30 -15.22
N ASP A 193 11.37 -8.16 -16.08
CA ASP A 193 12.20 -9.29 -16.54
C ASP A 193 13.14 -9.81 -15.44
N ARG A 194 13.39 -8.99 -14.40
CA ARG A 194 14.21 -9.35 -13.24
C ARG A 194 13.33 -9.96 -12.16
N ARG A 195 13.49 -11.27 -11.92
CA ARG A 195 12.77 -11.99 -10.88
C ARG A 195 13.48 -11.86 -9.52
N VAL A 196 12.74 -11.40 -8.53
CA VAL A 196 13.12 -11.45 -7.12
C VAL A 196 12.56 -12.72 -6.50
N PRO A 197 13.40 -13.60 -5.93
CA PRO A 197 12.90 -14.79 -5.24
C PRO A 197 12.11 -14.42 -3.98
N TRP A 198 11.00 -15.12 -3.75
CA TRP A 198 10.13 -14.86 -2.58
C TRP A 198 10.83 -15.14 -1.25
N TRP A 199 11.83 -16.03 -1.23
CA TRP A 199 12.65 -16.36 -0.05
C TRP A 199 13.76 -15.34 0.25
N ASN A 200 13.87 -14.26 -0.53
CA ASN A 200 14.85 -13.22 -0.23
C ASN A 200 14.54 -12.61 1.16
N PRO A 201 15.48 -12.58 2.11
CA PRO A 201 15.22 -12.10 3.47
C PRO A 201 14.73 -10.65 3.51
N ARG A 202 15.03 -9.84 2.49
CA ARG A 202 14.52 -8.45 2.36
C ARG A 202 13.05 -8.37 1.96
N VAL A 203 12.47 -9.47 1.48
CA VAL A 203 11.03 -9.64 1.21
C VAL A 203 10.30 -10.06 2.49
N LEU A 204 10.92 -10.92 3.29
CA LEU A 204 10.41 -11.37 4.60
C LEU A 204 10.45 -10.27 5.66
N PHE A 205 11.40 -9.34 5.55
CA PHE A 205 11.55 -8.19 6.46
C PHE A 205 11.34 -6.88 5.69
N PRO A 206 10.08 -6.39 5.62
CA PRO A 206 9.71 -5.21 4.82
C PRO A 206 10.54 -3.96 5.07
N GLY A 207 11.11 -3.75 6.26
CA GLY A 207 11.95 -2.57 6.52
C GLY A 207 13.31 -2.57 5.82
N TYR A 208 13.65 -3.63 5.08
CA TYR A 208 14.81 -3.71 4.18
C TYR A 208 14.40 -3.78 2.69
N SER A 209 13.12 -3.58 2.38
CA SER A 209 12.60 -3.59 1.00
C SER A 209 13.11 -2.42 0.17
N ASP A 210 13.42 -1.29 0.81
CA ASP A 210 14.11 -0.14 0.22
C ASP A 210 15.50 -0.52 -0.32
N ARG A 211 16.29 -1.28 0.45
CA ARG A 211 17.59 -1.81 0.01
C ARG A 211 17.43 -2.78 -1.15
N LEU A 212 16.37 -3.60 -1.15
CA LEU A 212 16.06 -4.48 -2.27
C LEU A 212 15.75 -3.68 -3.54
N ALA A 213 14.86 -2.68 -3.46
CA ALA A 213 14.51 -1.82 -4.59
C ALA A 213 15.75 -1.12 -5.17
N HIS A 214 16.64 -0.61 -4.32
CA HIS A 214 17.91 -0.01 -4.76
C HIS A 214 18.87 -1.01 -5.40
N THR A 215 19.01 -2.22 -4.83
CA THR A 215 19.83 -3.30 -5.45
C THR A 215 19.33 -3.67 -6.84
N LEU A 216 18.02 -3.55 -7.08
CA LEU A 216 17.40 -3.80 -8.38
C LEU A 216 17.56 -2.63 -9.37
N GLY A 217 18.09 -1.49 -8.92
CA GLY A 217 18.24 -0.26 -9.70
C GLY A 217 16.94 0.55 -9.83
N LEU A 218 15.94 0.27 -8.98
CA LEU A 218 14.64 0.93 -9.04
C LEU A 218 14.63 2.30 -8.37
N ILE A 219 15.55 2.58 -7.46
CA ILE A 219 15.66 3.89 -6.79
C ILE A 219 16.80 4.68 -7.44
N ASP A 220 16.52 5.93 -7.80
CA ASP A 220 17.51 6.85 -8.34
C ASP A 220 18.42 7.40 -7.23
N SER A 221 19.44 6.64 -6.87
CA SER A 221 20.42 7.06 -5.87
C SER A 221 21.81 6.59 -6.24
N HIS A 222 22.76 7.52 -6.25
CA HIS A 222 24.18 7.23 -6.45
C HIS A 222 24.89 6.82 -5.15
N ARG A 223 24.26 7.06 -3.98
CA ARG A 223 24.75 6.61 -2.67
C ARG A 223 24.01 5.35 -2.24
N SER A 224 24.40 4.78 -1.11
CA SER A 224 23.62 3.69 -0.53
C SER A 224 22.29 4.22 0.01
N VAL A 225 21.24 3.40 -0.04
CA VAL A 225 19.96 3.75 0.60
C VAL A 225 20.16 4.07 2.06
N GLU A 226 21.13 3.46 2.74
CA GLU A 226 21.44 3.77 4.13
C GLU A 226 21.84 5.21 4.36
N THR A 227 22.55 5.82 3.42
CA THR A 227 23.05 7.19 3.54
C THR A 227 22.01 8.23 3.11
N GLU A 228 21.09 7.87 2.21
CA GLU A 228 20.06 8.78 1.69
C GLU A 228 18.67 8.53 2.26
N ARG A 229 18.48 7.53 3.13
CA ARG A 229 17.15 7.19 3.67
C ARG A 229 16.45 8.40 4.28
N ASP A 230 17.18 9.18 5.07
CA ASP A 230 16.61 10.33 5.79
C ASP A 230 16.14 11.43 4.81
N SER A 231 16.72 11.54 3.61
CA SER A 231 16.22 12.48 2.59
C SER A 231 14.94 12.01 1.91
N PHE A 232 14.54 10.75 2.10
CA PHE A 232 13.25 10.24 1.63
C PHE A 232 12.17 10.27 2.72
N GLU A 233 12.50 10.68 3.96
CA GLU A 233 11.50 10.76 5.04
C GLU A 233 10.56 11.95 4.83
N ILE A 234 9.26 11.67 4.73
CA ILE A 234 8.23 12.69 4.48
C ILE A 234 7.40 13.03 5.72
N GLY A 235 7.74 12.50 6.90
CA GLY A 235 6.90 12.55 8.09
C GLY A 235 6.58 13.97 8.57
N SER A 236 7.57 14.86 8.58
CA SER A 236 7.41 16.27 8.97
C SER A 236 6.50 17.03 7.99
N VAL A 237 6.71 16.85 6.69
CA VAL A 237 5.92 17.48 5.63
C VAL A 237 4.50 16.94 5.59
N ALA A 238 4.31 15.64 5.78
CA ALA A 238 2.99 15.04 5.86
C ALA A 238 2.17 15.61 7.04
N ARG A 239 2.81 15.83 8.20
CA ARG A 239 2.15 16.44 9.36
C ARG A 239 1.74 17.88 9.11
N SER A 240 2.57 18.69 8.45
CA SER A 240 2.24 20.09 8.18
C SER A 240 1.24 20.28 7.04
N ALA A 241 1.18 19.34 6.10
CA ALA A 241 0.35 19.43 4.91
C ALA A 241 -0.96 18.63 4.97
N ILE A 242 -1.28 17.92 6.07
CA ILE A 242 -2.38 16.94 6.12
C ILE A 242 -3.75 17.49 5.66
N ASP A 243 -4.00 18.77 5.93
CA ASP A 243 -5.23 19.46 5.54
C ASP A 243 -5.13 20.17 4.17
N ASP A 244 -3.92 20.33 3.62
CA ASP A 244 -3.68 21.00 2.34
C ASP A 244 -4.32 20.20 1.18
N PRO A 245 -5.14 20.81 0.30
CA PRO A 245 -5.70 20.14 -0.87
C PRO A 245 -4.61 19.51 -1.77
N ASP A 246 -3.42 20.09 -1.79
CA ASP A 246 -2.26 19.64 -2.56
C ASP A 246 -1.35 18.66 -1.78
N PHE A 247 -1.86 17.97 -0.75
CA PHE A 247 -1.11 17.03 0.10
C PHE A 247 -0.12 16.15 -0.68
N SER A 248 -0.58 15.49 -1.73
CA SER A 248 0.23 14.63 -2.60
C SER A 248 1.42 15.35 -3.23
N ARG A 249 1.22 16.60 -3.66
CA ARG A 249 2.31 17.43 -4.21
C ARG A 249 3.28 17.84 -3.10
N ARG A 250 2.77 18.23 -1.93
CA ARG A 250 3.57 18.69 -0.78
C ARG A 250 4.53 17.61 -0.29
N ILE A 251 4.09 16.37 -0.10
CA ILE A 251 4.95 15.29 0.41
C ILE A 251 6.11 14.92 -0.53
N ARG A 252 6.10 15.41 -1.78
CA ARG A 252 7.17 15.21 -2.77
C ARG A 252 8.09 16.44 -2.92
N GLN A 253 7.87 17.48 -2.13
CA GLN A 253 8.72 18.68 -2.03
C GLN A 253 9.62 18.66 -0.78
N ALA A 254 9.62 17.53 -0.05
CA ALA A 254 10.45 17.28 1.11
C ALA A 254 11.94 17.26 0.76
#